data_AF-O29737-F1
#
_entry.id   AF-O29737-F1
#
_cell.length_a   1.000
_cell.length_b   1.000
_cell.length_c   1.000
_cell.angle_alpha   90.00
_cell.angle_beta   90.00
_cell.angle_gamma   90.00
#
_symmetry.space_group_name_H-M   'P 1'
#
loop_
_entity.id
_entity.type
_entity.pdbx_description
1 polymer ?
#
loop_
_entity_poly.entity_id
_entity_poly.type
_entity_poly.pdbx_seq_one_letter_code
_entity_poly.pdbx_strand_id
1 'polypeptide(L)'
;MDKVSYIGPVILDEPEEFSLSEFARQVVAMEAERLYYSNGRIFFIEYDTIHGILDDRLVIVELITYTSFTTVGEYRNWIVYYGNDDTAEYVEKIKDLRGDMTIIPVLRTHDRFIRKIEEQISKGQFRSFASQ
;
A
#
# COMPACT_ATOMS: atom_id res chain seq x y z
N MET A 1 -20.25 -29.16 -8.78
CA MET A 1 -19.05 -29.01 -7.92
C MET A 1 -18.24 -27.90 -8.55
N ASP A 2 -18.05 -26.78 -7.85
CA ASP A 2 -17.49 -25.58 -8.47
C ASP A 2 -16.10 -25.88 -9.03
N LYS A 3 -15.95 -25.69 -10.34
CA LYS A 3 -14.69 -25.88 -11.07
C LYS A 3 -13.71 -24.73 -10.80
N VAL A 4 -13.79 -24.04 -9.65
CA VAL A 4 -13.00 -22.83 -9.38
C VAL A 4 -12.14 -23.03 -8.13
N SER A 5 -10.84 -22.79 -8.25
CA SER A 5 -9.87 -22.80 -7.14
C SER A 5 -9.31 -21.40 -6.95
N TYR A 6 -9.36 -20.88 -5.73
CA TYR A 6 -8.80 -19.57 -5.37
C TYR A 6 -7.51 -19.76 -4.58
N ILE A 7 -6.46 -19.05 -4.97
CA ILE A 7 -5.15 -19.08 -4.33
C ILE A 7 -4.75 -17.62 -4.03
N GLY A 8 -4.38 -17.33 -2.79
CA GLY A 8 -3.83 -16.03 -2.42
C GLY A 8 -4.44 -15.41 -1.16
N PRO A 9 -3.99 -14.19 -0.80
CA PRO A 9 -3.01 -13.38 -1.52
C PRO A 9 -1.58 -13.95 -1.41
N VAL A 10 -0.87 -13.99 -2.53
CA VAL A 10 0.57 -14.32 -2.62
C VAL A 10 1.35 -13.02 -2.73
N ILE A 11 2.46 -12.90 -2.03
CA ILE A 11 3.35 -11.72 -2.13
C ILE A 11 4.56 -12.13 -2.97
N LEU A 12 4.86 -11.37 -4.03
CA LEU A 12 6.05 -11.60 -4.86
C LEU A 12 7.33 -11.12 -4.19
N ASP A 13 7.32 -9.89 -3.68
CA ASP A 13 8.51 -9.21 -3.17
C ASP A 13 8.31 -8.73 -1.74
N GLU A 14 9.42 -8.60 -1.00
CA GLU A 14 9.40 -8.07 0.36
C GLU A 14 8.87 -6.62 0.38
N PRO A 15 7.97 -6.28 1.33
CA PRO A 15 7.52 -4.92 1.54
C PRO A 15 8.67 -3.94 1.74
N GLU A 16 8.54 -2.75 1.17
CA GLU A 16 9.55 -1.70 1.28
C GLU A 16 9.08 -0.58 2.23
N GLU A 17 9.85 -0.31 3.29
CA GLU A 17 9.57 0.79 4.23
C GLU A 17 10.30 2.06 3.80
N PHE A 18 9.56 3.17 3.74
CA PHE A 18 10.09 4.49 3.41
C PHE A 18 9.75 5.53 4.48
N SER A 19 10.53 6.62 4.48
CA SER A 19 10.16 7.85 5.21
C SER A 19 8.88 8.43 4.60
N LEU A 20 8.14 9.26 5.35
CA LEU A 20 6.84 9.78 4.88
C LEU A 20 6.96 10.55 3.55
N SER A 21 7.97 11.41 3.40
CA SER A 21 8.17 12.18 2.16
C SER A 21 8.51 11.27 0.99
N GLU A 22 9.41 10.30 1.19
CA GLU A 22 9.81 9.35 0.14
C GLU A 22 8.65 8.45 -0.28
N PHE A 23 7.91 7.94 0.70
CA PHE A 23 6.69 7.16 0.48
C PHE A 23 5.66 7.97 -0.33
N ALA A 24 5.37 9.19 0.09
CA ALA A 24 4.41 10.05 -0.60
C ALA A 24 4.84 10.35 -2.04
N ARG A 25 6.13 10.64 -2.27
CA ARG A 25 6.69 10.88 -3.60
C ARG A 25 6.50 9.68 -4.53
N GLN A 26 6.80 8.47 -4.05
CA GLN A 26 6.61 7.25 -4.83
C GLN A 26 5.14 6.99 -5.14
N VAL A 27 4.28 7.13 -4.14
CA VAL A 27 2.84 6.93 -4.30
C VAL A 27 2.24 7.91 -5.30
N VAL A 28 2.70 9.17 -5.32
CA VAL A 28 2.32 10.14 -6.35
C VAL A 28 2.85 9.74 -7.73
N ALA A 29 4.11 9.30 -7.82
CA ALA A 29 4.71 8.86 -9.09
C ALA A 29 4.02 7.62 -9.67
N MET A 30 3.43 6.78 -8.82
CA MET A 30 2.65 5.60 -9.20
C MET A 30 1.15 5.91 -9.37
N GLU A 31 0.76 7.18 -9.31
CA GLU A 31 -0.62 7.65 -9.49
C GLU A 31 -1.64 6.96 -8.56
N ALA A 32 -1.25 6.68 -7.31
CA ALA A 32 -2.12 5.96 -6.40
C ALA A 32 -3.40 6.74 -6.07
N GLU A 33 -4.55 6.10 -6.30
CA GLU A 33 -5.85 6.71 -6.00
C GLU A 33 -6.18 6.77 -4.51
N ARG A 34 -5.63 5.83 -3.73
CA ARG A 34 -5.88 5.68 -2.30
C ARG A 34 -4.80 4.85 -1.62
N LEU A 35 -4.72 5.02 -0.31
CA LEU A 35 -3.82 4.30 0.57
C LEU A 35 -4.58 3.63 1.69
N TYR A 36 -3.92 2.69 2.35
CA TYR A 36 -4.53 1.83 3.34
C TYR A 36 -3.84 1.97 4.69
N TYR A 37 -4.58 2.27 5.74
CA TYR A 37 -4.05 2.32 7.10
C TYR A 37 -4.36 1.03 7.86
N SER A 38 -3.32 0.48 8.51
CA SER A 38 -3.42 -0.63 9.46
C SER A 38 -2.24 -0.58 10.45
N ASN A 39 -2.51 -0.87 11.73
CA ASN A 39 -1.52 -0.97 12.81
C ASN A 39 -0.43 0.12 12.84
N GLY A 40 -0.84 1.37 12.64
CA GLY A 40 0.05 2.53 12.69
C GLY A 40 0.97 2.70 11.47
N ARG A 41 0.66 2.01 10.39
CA ARG A 41 1.32 2.11 9.08
C ARG A 41 0.32 2.49 8.00
N ILE A 42 0.82 3.13 6.97
CA ILE A 42 0.11 3.37 5.72
C ILE A 42 0.78 2.52 4.64
N PHE A 43 -0.04 1.85 3.84
CA PHE A 43 0.38 0.94 2.81
C PHE A 43 -0.08 1.44 1.45
N PHE A 44 0.82 1.33 0.49
CA PHE A 44 0.52 1.26 -0.92
C PHE A 44 0.67 -0.19 -1.38
N ILE A 45 -0.29 -0.67 -2.16
CA ILE A 45 -0.33 -2.05 -2.64
C ILE A 45 -0.73 -2.02 -4.11
N GLU A 46 0.10 -2.62 -4.94
CA GLU A 46 -0.30 -3.08 -6.25
C GLU A 46 -0.58 -4.58 -6.17
N TYR A 47 -1.72 -4.97 -6.74
CA TYR A 47 -2.07 -6.37 -6.83
C TYR A 47 -2.76 -6.66 -8.15
N ASP A 48 -2.51 -7.87 -8.63
CA ASP A 48 -3.12 -8.43 -9.82
C ASP A 48 -3.91 -9.70 -9.50
N THR A 49 -4.84 -10.03 -10.38
CA THR A 49 -5.54 -11.31 -10.36
C THR A 49 -5.25 -12.06 -11.64
N ILE A 50 -4.46 -13.13 -11.53
CA ILE A 50 -4.16 -14.02 -12.65
C ILE A 50 -5.19 -15.14 -12.63
N HIS A 51 -5.69 -15.54 -13.81
CA HIS A 51 -6.60 -16.66 -13.93
C HIS A 51 -6.20 -17.57 -15.09
N GLY A 52 -6.47 -18.86 -14.94
CA GLY A 52 -6.15 -19.87 -15.95
C GLY A 52 -6.89 -21.17 -15.72
N ILE A 53 -6.81 -22.09 -16.68
CA ILE A 53 -7.38 -23.44 -16.54
C ILE A 53 -6.25 -24.41 -16.20
N LEU A 54 -6.34 -25.10 -15.07
CA LEU A 54 -5.44 -26.17 -14.64
C LEU A 54 -6.30 -27.39 -14.27
N ASP A 55 -5.98 -28.56 -14.83
CA ASP A 55 -6.68 -29.82 -14.56
C ASP A 55 -8.22 -29.72 -14.64
N ASP A 56 -8.72 -29.10 -15.72
CA ASP A 56 -10.14 -28.82 -15.97
C ASP A 56 -10.85 -27.93 -14.91
N ARG A 57 -10.07 -27.20 -14.10
CA ARG A 57 -10.53 -26.21 -13.13
C ARG A 57 -10.03 -24.82 -13.48
N LEU A 58 -10.88 -23.81 -13.36
CA LEU A 58 -10.50 -22.41 -13.32
C LEU A 58 -9.71 -22.16 -12.02
N VAL A 59 -8.48 -21.71 -12.12
CA VAL A 59 -7.68 -21.25 -10.99
C VAL A 59 -7.61 -19.74 -11.05
N ILE A 60 -7.85 -19.08 -9.92
CA ILE A 60 -7.71 -17.64 -9.75
C ILE A 60 -6.67 -17.41 -8.67
N VAL A 61 -5.61 -16.68 -9.01
CA VAL A 61 -4.50 -16.35 -8.13
C VAL A 61 -4.47 -14.85 -7.89
N GLU A 62 -4.55 -14.45 -6.62
CA GLU A 62 -4.36 -13.07 -6.21
C GLU A 62 -2.90 -12.83 -5.83
N LEU A 63 -2.28 -11.85 -6.48
CA LEU A 63 -0.85 -11.60 -6.41
C LEU A 63 -0.61 -10.16 -5.99
N ILE A 64 0.08 -9.94 -4.88
CA ILE A 64 0.67 -8.65 -4.52
C ILE A 64 1.97 -8.53 -5.29
N THR A 65 1.96 -7.67 -6.30
CA THR A 65 3.10 -7.45 -7.21
C THR A 65 4.09 -6.47 -6.63
N TYR A 66 3.61 -5.47 -5.90
CA TYR A 66 4.44 -4.50 -5.20
C TYR A 66 3.73 -4.01 -3.94
N THR A 67 4.50 -3.77 -2.89
CA THR A 67 3.98 -3.11 -1.70
C THR A 67 5.06 -2.28 -1.01
N SER A 68 4.67 -1.07 -0.65
CA SER A 68 5.48 -0.19 0.18
C SER A 68 4.66 0.35 1.34
N PHE A 69 5.34 0.78 2.40
CA PHE A 69 4.69 1.34 3.56
C PHE A 69 5.51 2.43 4.24
N THR A 70 4.83 3.20 5.09
CA THR A 70 5.47 4.13 6.02
C THR A 70 4.80 4.07 7.38
N THR A 71 5.58 4.21 8.45
CA THR A 71 5.09 4.21 9.82
C THR A 71 4.66 5.61 10.23
N VAL A 72 3.41 5.76 10.69
CA VAL A 72 2.79 7.06 10.98
C VAL A 72 2.16 7.16 12.37
N GLY A 73 2.06 6.06 13.11
CA GLY A 73 1.47 6.03 14.44
C GLY A 73 -0.05 6.09 14.40
N GLU A 74 -0.66 7.25 14.64
CA GLU A 74 -2.12 7.37 14.70
C GLU A 74 -2.75 7.64 13.33
N TYR A 75 -3.91 7.04 13.08
CA TYR A 75 -4.69 7.27 11.86
C TYR A 75 -5.08 8.73 11.68
N ARG A 76 -4.94 9.18 10.43
CA ARG A 76 -5.45 10.41 9.85
C ARG A 76 -5.98 10.12 8.43
N ASN A 77 -6.71 11.07 7.86
CA ASN A 77 -7.49 10.83 6.64
C ASN A 77 -6.71 11.05 5.33
N TRP A 78 -5.62 11.82 5.33
CA TRP A 78 -5.00 12.28 4.08
C TRP A 78 -3.48 12.32 4.19
N ILE A 79 -2.78 11.87 3.14
CA ILE A 79 -1.42 12.32 2.86
C ILE A 79 -1.52 13.51 1.91
N VAL A 80 -0.79 14.57 2.24
CA VAL A 80 -0.62 15.75 1.40
C VAL A 80 0.84 15.82 1.00
N TYR A 81 1.11 15.72 -0.30
CA TYR A 81 2.45 15.88 -0.87
C TYR A 81 2.58 17.26 -1.50
N TYR A 82 3.68 17.97 -1.21
CA TYR A 82 4.00 19.29 -1.71
C TYR A 82 5.12 19.19 -2.75
N GLY A 83 4.75 19.22 -4.04
CA GLY A 83 5.68 18.90 -5.13
C GLY A 83 6.87 19.83 -5.26
N ASN A 84 6.75 21.12 -4.92
CA ASN A 84 7.87 22.06 -5.01
C ASN A 84 8.88 21.90 -3.87
N ASP A 85 8.42 21.47 -2.70
CA ASP A 85 9.23 21.37 -1.49
C ASP A 85 9.78 19.94 -1.27
N ASP A 86 9.30 18.95 -2.04
CA ASP A 86 9.55 17.51 -1.86
C ASP A 86 9.29 17.05 -0.41
N THR A 87 8.18 17.53 0.16
CA THR A 87 7.75 17.20 1.53
C THR A 87 6.35 16.62 1.55
N ALA A 88 6.03 15.90 2.62
CA ALA A 88 4.70 15.35 2.82
C ALA A 88 4.22 15.50 4.26
N GLU A 89 2.91 15.70 4.41
CA GLU A 89 2.22 15.71 5.69
C GLU A 89 1.14 14.64 5.72
N TYR A 90 1.00 13.97 6.86
CA TYR A 90 -0.14 13.12 7.15
C TYR A 90 -1.12 13.88 8.03
N VAL A 91 -2.34 14.19 7.56
CA VAL A 91 -3.25 15.16 8.18
C VAL A 91 -4.68 14.64 8.30
N GLU A 92 -5.39 15.09 9.35
CA GLU A 92 -6.80 14.76 9.59
C GLU A 92 -7.74 15.58 8.70
N LYS A 93 -7.40 16.85 8.48
CA LYS A 93 -8.18 17.81 7.70
C LYS A 93 -7.25 18.61 6.80
N ILE A 94 -7.71 18.87 5.58
CA ILE A 94 -7.06 19.75 4.62
C ILE A 94 -7.49 21.18 4.94
N LYS A 95 -6.55 22.03 5.33
CA LYS A 95 -6.84 23.42 5.74
C LYS A 95 -6.69 24.40 4.58
N ASP A 96 -5.62 24.23 3.79
CA ASP A 96 -5.26 25.10 2.69
C ASP A 96 -4.96 24.25 1.45
N LEU A 97 -5.30 24.77 0.27
CA LEU A 97 -4.98 24.16 -1.02
C LEU A 97 -3.97 25.05 -1.76
N ARG A 98 -2.85 24.47 -2.17
CA ARG A 98 -1.82 25.07 -3.03
C ARG A 98 -1.81 24.35 -4.37
N GLY A 99 -1.36 25.03 -5.42
CA GLY A 99 -1.40 24.50 -6.79
C GLY A 99 -0.49 23.29 -7.02
N ASP A 100 0.52 23.10 -6.18
CA ASP A 100 1.51 22.01 -6.25
C ASP A 100 1.22 20.85 -5.29
N MET A 101 0.04 20.85 -4.66
CA MET A 101 -0.36 19.80 -3.72
C MET A 101 -0.98 18.61 -4.44
N THR A 102 -0.56 17.42 -4.05
CA THR A 102 -1.29 16.17 -4.35
C THR A 102 -1.85 15.60 -3.05
N ILE A 103 -3.15 15.31 -3.05
CA ILE A 103 -3.87 14.81 -1.87
C ILE A 103 -4.25 13.36 -2.13
N ILE A 104 -3.81 12.47 -1.25
CA ILE A 104 -4.08 11.04 -1.36
C ILE A 104 -4.92 10.59 -0.16
N PRO A 105 -6.14 10.05 -0.38
CA PRO A 105 -6.98 9.55 0.70
C PRO A 105 -6.36 8.32 1.37
N VAL A 106 -6.45 8.26 2.70
CA VAL A 106 -6.03 7.12 3.51
C VAL A 106 -7.25 6.48 4.14
N LEU A 107 -7.47 5.19 3.88
CA LEU A 107 -8.62 4.44 4.34
C LEU A 107 -8.21 3.42 5.39
N ARG A 108 -8.91 3.37 6.52
CA ARG A 108 -8.77 2.23 7.45
C ARG A 108 -9.21 0.96 6.74
N THR A 109 -8.44 -0.10 6.93
CA THR A 109 -8.79 -1.38 6.32
C THR A 109 -8.47 -2.56 7.24
N HIS A 110 -9.24 -3.62 7.06
CA HIS A 110 -9.01 -4.94 7.64
C HIS A 110 -8.83 -6.00 6.52
N ASP A 111 -8.48 -5.52 5.33
CA ASP A 111 -8.36 -6.32 4.12
C ASP A 111 -7.30 -7.43 4.26
N ARG A 112 -7.58 -8.58 3.63
CA ARG A 112 -6.72 -9.77 3.71
C ARG A 112 -5.33 -9.57 3.10
N PHE A 113 -5.20 -8.71 2.08
CA PHE A 113 -3.94 -8.36 1.45
C PHE A 113 -3.04 -7.63 2.45
N ILE A 114 -3.59 -6.63 3.14
CA ILE A 114 -2.88 -5.87 4.19
C ILE A 114 -2.47 -6.77 5.34
N ARG A 115 -3.36 -7.65 5.80
CA ARG A 115 -3.03 -8.62 6.84
C ARG A 115 -1.85 -9.52 6.44
N LYS A 116 -1.81 -9.96 5.18
CA LYS A 116 -0.72 -10.80 4.67
C LYS A 116 0.62 -10.06 4.67
N ILE A 117 0.62 -8.77 4.33
CA ILE A 117 1.79 -7.90 4.38
C ILE A 117 2.25 -7.70 5.83
N GLU A 118 1.32 -7.42 6.75
CA GLU A 118 1.61 -7.27 8.18
C GLU A 118 2.20 -8.54 8.80
N GLU A 119 1.77 -9.73 8.36
CA GLU A 119 2.38 -11.00 8.76
C GLU A 119 3.85 -11.13 8.32
N GLN A 120 4.25 -10.54 7.19
CA GLN A 120 5.66 -10.51 6.76
C GLN A 120 6.46 -9.49 7.57
N ILE A 121 5.92 -8.28 7.73
CA ILE A 121 6.57 -7.21 8.50
C ILE A 121 6.79 -7.64 9.95
N SER A 122 5.80 -8.28 10.58
CA SER A 122 5.92 -8.79 11.96
C SER A 122 6.98 -9.90 12.11
N LYS A 123 7.35 -10.57 11.02
CA LYS A 123 8.47 -11.54 10.96
C LYS A 123 9.81 -10.89 10.61
N GLY A 124 9.85 -9.57 10.41
CA GLY A 124 11.04 -8.85 9.96
C GLY A 124 11.37 -9.05 8.48
N GLN A 125 10.42 -9.52 7.67
CA GLN A 125 10.60 -9.75 6.23
C GLN A 125 10.18 -8.50 5.46
N PHE A 126 11.01 -7.47 5.50
CA PHE A 126 10.83 -6.23 4.75
C PHE A 126 12.18 -5.53 4.56
N ARG A 127 12.28 -4.67 3.54
CA ARG A 127 13.46 -3.83 3.30
C ARG A 127 13.17 -2.43 3.82
N SER A 128 14.08 -1.85 4.61
CA SER A 128 13.89 -0.49 5.15
C SER A 128 14.83 0.51 4.51
N PHE A 129 14.24 1.60 4.00
CA PHE A 129 14.90 2.77 3.45
C PHE A 129 14.56 4.04 4.26
N ALA A 130 13.80 3.91 5.36
CA ALA A 130 13.32 5.06 6.14
C ALA A 130 14.43 5.85 6.86
N SER A 131 15.66 5.33 6.90
CA SER A 131 16.81 5.95 7.56
C SER A 131 17.85 6.55 6.60
N GLN A 132 17.56 6.60 5.29
CA GLN A 132 18.46 7.17 4.27
C GLN A 132 18.20 8.66 4.04
#